data_AF-A0A938HSK1-F1
#
_entry.id   AF-A0A938HSK1-F1
#
_cell.length_a   1.000
_cell.length_b   1.000
_cell.length_c   1.000
_cell.angle_alpha   90.00
_cell.angle_beta   90.00
_cell.angle_gamma   90.00
#
_symmetry.space_group_name_H-M   'P 1'
#
loop_
_entity.id
_entity.type
_entity.pdbx_description
1 polymer ?
#
loop_
_entity_poly.entity_id
_entity_poly.type
_entity_poly.pdbx_seq_one_letter_code
_entity_poly.pdbx_strand_id
1 'polypeptide(L)'
;MGRPPPRPGHQGALSASLPPDSDLAVSVEMLVDNDPDHLAAQAAALGVAGTATDLRAALEDPAVAAASAGEHAIVEKPVALTVDDASRMIAAADAAGVRLYVAENVPYGPMPSLLRGIVETRRYTG
;
A
#
# COMPACT_ATOMS: atom_id res chain seq x y z
N MET A 1 -36.27 -12.90 -1.32
CA MET A 1 -35.53 -11.67 -1.02
C MET A 1 -34.41 -11.54 -2.02
N GLY A 2 -34.46 -10.55 -2.92
CA GLY A 2 -33.49 -10.38 -4.00
C GLY A 2 -32.21 -9.70 -3.49
N ARG A 3 -31.05 -10.17 -3.96
CA ARG A 3 -29.74 -9.56 -3.68
C ARG A 3 -29.77 -8.09 -4.16
N PRO A 4 -29.35 -7.11 -3.33
CA PRO A 4 -29.30 -5.72 -3.75
C PRO A 4 -28.34 -5.54 -4.94
N PRO A 5 -28.60 -4.57 -5.84
CA PRO A 5 -27.75 -4.32 -6.99
C PRO A 5 -26.32 -3.96 -6.55
N PRO A 6 -25.29 -4.32 -7.35
CA PRO A 6 -23.92 -3.92 -7.07
C PRO A 6 -23.84 -2.39 -6.99
N ARG A 7 -23.17 -1.88 -5.96
CA ARG A 7 -22.95 -0.44 -5.83
C ARG A 7 -22.05 0.02 -6.99
N PRO A 8 -22.30 1.19 -7.60
CA PRO A 8 -21.41 1.74 -8.60
C PRO A 8 -20.00 1.84 -8.00
N GLY A 9 -19.01 1.30 -8.71
CA GLY A 9 -17.62 1.36 -8.30
C GLY A 9 -17.21 2.81 -8.09
N HIS A 10 -16.68 3.12 -6.90
CA HIS A 10 -16.01 4.39 -6.68
C HIS A 10 -14.74 4.40 -7.54
N GLN A 11 -14.81 5.03 -8.72
CA GLN A 11 -13.61 5.44 -9.45
C GLN A 11 -12.95 6.58 -8.67
N GLY A 12 -12.25 6.24 -7.59
CA GLY A 12 -11.28 7.11 -6.98
C GLY A 12 -10.01 7.02 -7.81
N ALA A 13 -9.65 8.08 -8.54
CA ALA A 13 -8.29 8.20 -9.04
C ALA A 13 -7.37 8.38 -7.82
N LEU A 14 -6.45 7.44 -7.61
CA LEU A 14 -5.38 7.59 -6.62
C LEU A 14 -4.40 8.64 -7.15
N SER A 15 -4.59 9.91 -6.79
CA SER A 15 -3.57 10.94 -7.02
C SER A 15 -2.77 11.17 -5.74
N ALA A 16 -1.53 10.69 -5.70
CA ALA A 16 -0.55 11.16 -4.73
C ALA A 16 0.05 12.47 -5.25
N SER A 17 -0.19 13.58 -4.55
CA SER A 17 0.49 14.85 -4.82
C SER A 17 1.68 14.97 -3.89
N LEU A 18 2.88 15.03 -4.46
CA LEU A 18 4.08 15.31 -3.71
C LEU A 18 4.18 16.81 -3.39
N PRO A 19 4.84 17.21 -2.29
CA PRO A 19 5.17 18.61 -2.04
C PRO A 19 5.93 19.20 -3.23
N PRO A 20 5.68 20.47 -3.59
CA PRO A 20 6.26 21.08 -4.79
C PRO A 20 7.81 21.13 -4.80
N ASP A 21 8.45 20.94 -3.64
CA ASP A 21 9.91 20.98 -3.47
C ASP A 21 10.53 19.59 -3.20
N SER A 22 9.81 18.47 -3.42
CA SER A 22 10.39 17.14 -3.20
C SER A 22 11.05 16.56 -4.46
N ASP A 23 12.33 16.21 -4.37
CA ASP A 23 13.05 15.40 -5.37
C ASP A 23 12.66 13.90 -5.34
N LEU A 24 11.55 13.56 -4.67
CA LEU A 24 11.08 12.17 -4.53
C LEU A 24 10.40 11.72 -5.82
N ALA A 25 10.91 10.67 -6.45
CA ALA A 25 10.21 9.93 -7.48
C ALA A 25 9.39 8.81 -6.84
N VAL A 26 8.09 8.75 -7.15
CA VAL A 26 7.21 7.63 -6.77
C VAL A 26 6.77 6.94 -8.04
N SER A 27 7.15 5.67 -8.20
CA SER A 27 6.64 4.79 -9.25
C SER A 27 5.65 3.79 -8.65
N VAL A 28 4.71 3.35 -9.48
CA VAL A 28 3.86 2.20 -9.18
C VAL A 28 4.38 1.05 -10.01
N GLU A 29 5.01 0.08 -9.35
CA GLU A 29 5.62 -1.08 -10.05
C GLU A 29 4.59 -2.11 -10.49
N MET A 30 3.54 -2.33 -9.69
CA MET A 30 2.57 -3.40 -9.94
C MET A 30 1.16 -3.05 -9.48
N LEU A 31 0.16 -3.41 -10.29
CA LEU A 31 -1.25 -3.44 -9.91
C LEU A 31 -1.71 -4.88 -9.66
N VAL A 32 -2.59 -5.05 -8.69
CA VAL A 32 -3.15 -6.35 -8.35
C VAL A 32 -4.66 -6.24 -8.25
N ASP A 33 -5.38 -7.02 -9.04
CA ASP A 33 -6.84 -7.09 -9.00
C ASP A 33 -7.32 -8.49 -9.38
N ASN A 34 -8.41 -8.97 -8.76
CA ASN A 34 -8.94 -10.30 -9.05
C ASN A 34 -9.75 -10.38 -10.36
N ASP A 35 -10.13 -9.23 -10.92
CA ASP A 35 -10.78 -9.10 -12.22
C ASP A 35 -9.75 -8.73 -13.31
N PRO A 36 -9.41 -9.65 -14.22
CA PRO A 36 -8.39 -9.43 -15.24
C PRO A 36 -8.75 -8.32 -16.24
N ASP A 37 -10.04 -8.12 -16.52
CA ASP A 37 -10.48 -7.07 -17.46
C ASP A 37 -10.36 -5.70 -16.80
N HIS A 38 -10.72 -5.60 -15.52
CA HIS A 38 -10.52 -4.37 -14.74
C HIS A 38 -9.04 -4.05 -14.58
N LEU A 39 -8.22 -5.06 -14.26
CA LEU A 39 -6.77 -4.93 -14.11
C LEU A 39 -6.10 -4.40 -15.37
N ALA A 40 -6.41 -4.99 -16.53
CA ALA A 40 -5.83 -4.58 -17.81
C ALA A 40 -6.20 -3.13 -18.16
N ALA A 41 -7.46 -2.73 -17.89
CA ALA A 41 -7.91 -1.37 -18.12
C ALA A 41 -7.19 -0.36 -17.21
N GLN A 42 -7.01 -0.67 -15.92
CA GLN A 42 -6.33 0.22 -14.98
C GLN A 42 -4.82 0.30 -15.24
N ALA A 43 -4.17 -0.82 -15.53
CA ALA A 43 -2.74 -0.85 -15.85
C ALA A 43 -2.43 -0.01 -17.09
N ALA A 44 -3.25 -0.10 -18.14
CA ALA A 44 -3.12 0.72 -19.32
C ALA A 44 -3.37 2.21 -19.04
N ALA A 45 -4.38 2.53 -18.21
CA ALA A 45 -4.70 3.92 -17.87
C ALA A 45 -3.62 4.59 -17.02
N LEU A 46 -2.98 3.82 -16.13
CA LEU A 46 -1.96 4.31 -15.18
C LEU A 46 -0.52 4.14 -15.69
N GLY A 47 -0.31 3.43 -16.79
CA GLY A 47 1.03 3.16 -17.34
C GLY A 47 1.87 2.20 -16.49
N VAL A 48 1.23 1.29 -15.76
CA VAL A 48 1.90 0.33 -14.88
C VAL A 48 2.20 -0.96 -15.64
N ALA A 49 3.48 -1.37 -15.64
CA ALA A 49 3.92 -2.55 -16.39
C ALA A 49 3.65 -3.88 -15.65
N GLY A 50 3.76 -3.91 -14.32
CA GLY A 50 3.49 -5.09 -13.53
C GLY A 50 2.00 -5.28 -13.26
N THR A 51 1.48 -6.48 -13.52
CA THR A 51 0.10 -6.85 -13.13
C THR A 51 0.06 -8.27 -12.56
N ALA A 52 -0.79 -8.51 -11.57
CA ALA A 52 -1.05 -9.83 -11.03
C ALA A 52 -2.54 -10.00 -10.65
N THR A 53 -3.09 -11.19 -10.85
CA THR A 53 -4.49 -11.48 -10.48
C THR A 53 -4.65 -12.22 -9.15
N ASP A 54 -3.54 -12.69 -8.58
CA ASP A 54 -3.48 -13.30 -7.26
C ASP A 54 -2.61 -12.45 -6.34
N LEU A 55 -3.22 -11.92 -5.28
CA LEU A 55 -2.53 -11.16 -4.26
C LEU A 55 -1.45 -11.97 -3.54
N ARG A 56 -1.56 -13.30 -3.45
CA ARG A 56 -0.51 -14.15 -2.86
C ARG A 56 0.73 -14.16 -3.73
N ALA A 57 0.56 -14.52 -4.99
CA ALA A 57 1.64 -14.56 -5.96
C ALA A 57 2.23 -13.17 -6.19
N ALA A 58 1.40 -12.13 -6.11
CA ALA A 58 1.87 -10.76 -6.03
C ALA A 58 2.74 -10.63 -4.78
N LEU A 59 2.23 -10.58 -3.55
CA LEU A 59 3.01 -10.25 -2.34
C LEU A 59 4.30 -11.04 -2.08
N GLU A 60 4.46 -12.26 -2.62
CA GLU A 60 5.73 -13.00 -2.55
C GLU A 60 6.90 -12.32 -3.29
N ASP A 61 6.64 -11.46 -4.28
CA ASP A 61 7.62 -10.96 -5.26
C ASP A 61 7.95 -9.44 -5.20
N PRO A 62 6.99 -8.48 -5.18
CA PRO A 62 7.21 -7.08 -5.47
C PRO A 62 7.85 -6.31 -4.33
N ALA A 63 7.59 -6.66 -3.06
CA ALA A 63 8.29 -6.03 -1.94
C ALA A 63 9.77 -6.45 -1.89
N VAL A 64 10.05 -7.71 -2.24
CA VAL A 64 11.40 -8.25 -2.37
C VAL A 64 12.08 -7.67 -3.62
N ALA A 65 11.36 -7.51 -4.72
CA ALA A 65 11.86 -6.90 -5.95
C ALA A 65 12.19 -5.42 -5.78
N ALA A 66 11.29 -4.63 -5.17
CA ALA A 66 11.54 -3.22 -4.84
C ALA A 66 12.73 -3.05 -3.88
N ALA A 67 12.81 -3.91 -2.85
CA ALA A 67 13.97 -3.94 -1.97
C ALA A 67 15.26 -4.28 -2.76
N SER A 68 15.22 -5.28 -3.64
CA SER A 68 16.36 -5.66 -4.47
C SER A 68 16.79 -4.56 -5.44
N ALA A 69 15.87 -3.69 -5.86
CA ALA A 69 16.15 -2.51 -6.67
C ALA A 69 16.75 -1.33 -5.87
N GLY A 70 16.82 -1.43 -4.53
CA GLY A 70 17.28 -0.36 -3.66
C GLY A 70 16.25 0.74 -3.43
N GLU A 71 14.97 0.47 -3.76
CA GLU A 71 13.88 1.43 -3.62
C GLU A 71 13.11 1.23 -2.31
N HIS A 72 12.61 2.32 -1.75
CA HIS A 72 11.67 2.24 -0.63
C HIS A 72 10.31 1.76 -1.14
N ALA A 73 9.67 0.85 -0.40
CA ALA A 73 8.41 0.23 -0.82
C ALA A 73 7.26 0.63 0.11
N ILE A 74 6.09 0.94 -0.46
CA ILE A 74 4.82 1.03 0.27
C ILE A 74 3.92 -0.09 -0.24
N VAL A 75 3.39 -0.92 0.65
CA VAL A 75 2.45 -1.98 0.30
C VAL A 75 1.06 -1.69 0.89
N GLU A 76 0.01 -1.95 0.12
CA GLU A 76 -1.36 -1.88 0.64
C GLU A 76 -1.61 -2.94 1.71
N LYS A 77 -2.50 -2.64 2.66
CA LYS A 77 -2.91 -3.64 3.66
C LYS A 77 -3.79 -4.74 3.01
N PRO A 78 -3.67 -6.01 3.43
CA PRO A 78 -2.71 -6.52 4.42
C PRO A 78 -1.30 -6.65 3.84
N VAL A 79 -0.28 -6.36 4.66
CA VAL A 79 1.15 -6.47 4.28
C VAL A 79 1.51 -7.85 3.72
N ALA A 80 0.94 -8.91 4.29
CA ALA A 80 1.06 -10.29 3.86
C ALA A 80 -0.13 -11.11 4.39
N LEU A 81 -0.35 -12.31 3.84
CA LEU A 81 -1.39 -13.22 4.34
C LEU A 81 -0.92 -14.11 5.49
N THR A 82 0.40 -14.24 5.69
CA THR A 82 1.00 -14.98 6.80
C THR A 82 2.09 -14.16 7.48
N VAL A 83 2.41 -14.50 8.73
CA VAL A 83 3.48 -13.83 9.49
C VAL A 83 4.86 -14.14 8.91
N ASP A 84 5.05 -15.36 8.41
CA ASP A 84 6.32 -15.78 7.80
C ASP A 84 6.61 -14.96 6.54
N ASP A 85 5.59 -14.73 5.71
CA ASP A 85 5.72 -13.89 4.50
C ASP A 85 6.04 -12.44 4.86
N ALA A 86 5.34 -11.87 5.85
CA ALA A 86 5.65 -10.53 6.33
C ALA A 86 7.10 -10.43 6.85
N SER A 87 7.59 -11.46 7.54
CA SER A 87 8.95 -11.53 8.07
C SER A 87 9.99 -11.59 6.93
N ARG A 88 9.70 -12.32 5.85
CA ARG A 88 10.55 -12.34 4.64
C ARG A 88 10.66 -10.97 3.98
N MET A 89 9.54 -10.25 3.87
CA MET A 89 9.53 -8.90 3.29
C MET A 89 10.36 -7.91 4.12
N ILE A 90 10.26 -7.96 5.46
CA ILE A 90 11.07 -7.14 6.36
C ILE A 90 12.55 -7.45 6.20
N ALA A 91 12.93 -8.73 6.19
CA ALA A 91 14.32 -9.15 6.05
C ALA A 91 14.92 -8.71 4.70
N ALA A 92 14.15 -8.78 3.62
CA ALA A 92 14.58 -8.30 2.31
C ALA A 92 14.82 -6.79 2.29
N ALA A 93 13.91 -6.00 2.88
CA ALA A 93 14.05 -4.56 3.01
C ALA A 93 15.28 -4.17 3.86
N ASP A 94 15.49 -4.84 4.99
CA ASP A 94 16.64 -4.62 5.87
C ASP A 94 17.96 -4.96 5.16
N ALA A 95 18.02 -6.09 4.44
CA ALA A 95 19.21 -6.51 3.70
C ALA A 95 19.57 -5.53 2.56
N ALA A 96 18.56 -4.92 1.94
CA ALA A 96 18.75 -3.90 0.92
C ALA A 96 18.99 -2.49 1.48
N GLY A 97 18.82 -2.29 2.79
CA GLY A 97 18.93 -0.97 3.42
C GLY A 97 17.80 0.00 3.04
N VAL A 98 16.64 -0.52 2.61
CA VAL A 98 15.49 0.27 2.21
C VAL A 98 14.40 0.28 3.29
N ARG A 99 13.46 1.21 3.17
CA ARG A 99 12.30 1.30 4.06
C ARG A 99 11.10 0.58 3.42
N LEU A 100 10.50 -0.33 4.17
CA LEU A 100 9.20 -0.92 3.86
C LEU A 100 8.12 -0.23 4.72
N TYR A 101 7.06 0.23 4.07
CA TYR A 101 5.89 0.83 4.68
C TYR A 101 4.65 0.02 4.34
N VAL A 102 3.68 0.05 5.24
CA VAL A 102 2.32 -0.44 4.98
C VAL A 102 1.41 0.76 4.86
N ALA A 103 0.53 0.80 3.86
CA ALA A 103 -0.47 1.84 3.67
C ALA A 103 -1.59 1.73 4.72
N GLU A 104 -1.23 1.92 5.98
CA GLU A 104 -2.13 1.95 7.12
C GLU A 104 -2.54 3.41 7.38
N ASN A 105 -3.70 3.81 6.86
CA ASN A 105 -4.12 5.20 6.85
C ASN A 105 -4.74 5.68 8.17
N VAL A 106 -5.26 4.76 9.00
CA VAL A 106 -6.01 5.12 10.23
C VAL A 106 -5.15 5.89 11.25
N PRO A 107 -3.91 5.49 11.58
CA PRO A 107 -3.08 6.16 12.58
C PRO A 107 -2.74 7.61 12.26
N TYR A 108 -2.82 8.01 10.98
CA TYR A 108 -2.56 9.38 10.53
C TYR A 108 -3.78 10.30 10.65
N GLY A 109 -4.92 9.79 11.12
CA GLY A 109 -6.10 10.59 11.39
C GLY A 109 -5.97 11.51 12.62
N PRO A 110 -6.86 12.51 12.75
CA PRO A 110 -6.82 13.48 13.85
C PRO A 110 -7.09 12.81 15.21
N MET A 111 -7.98 11.82 15.25
CA MET A 111 -8.34 11.13 16.49
C MET A 111 -7.20 10.27 17.06
N PRO A 112 -6.55 9.38 16.30
CA PRO A 112 -5.37 8.66 16.80
C PRO A 112 -4.21 9.57 17.18
N SER A 113 -3.99 10.66 16.42
CA SER A 113 -2.96 11.65 16.74
C SER A 113 -3.21 12.32 18.10
N LEU A 114 -4.44 12.71 18.39
CA LEU A 114 -4.84 13.25 19.70
C LEU A 114 -4.63 12.22 20.82
N LEU A 115 -5.10 10.99 20.62
CA LEU A 115 -4.97 9.92 21.61
C LEU A 115 -3.50 9.61 21.91
N ARG A 116 -2.64 9.57 20.89
CA ARG A 116 -1.18 9.42 21.03
C ARG A 116 -0.61 10.54 21.90
N GLY A 117 -1.00 11.80 21.63
CA GLY A 117 -0.61 12.94 22.45
C GLY A 117 -1.04 12.83 23.92
N ILE A 118 -2.26 12.38 24.19
CA ILE A 118 -2.75 12.17 25.57
C ILE A 118 -1.92 11.10 26.28
N VAL A 119 -1.62 9.98 25.62
CA VAL A 119 -0.82 8.89 26.18
C VAL A 119 0.63 9.35 26.45
N GLU A 120 1.25 10.04 25.50
CA GLU A 120 2.63 10.53 25.61
C GLU A 120 2.77 11.60 26.70
N THR A 121 1.84 12.55 26.76
CA THR A 121 1.88 13.65 27.72
C THR A 121 1.29 13.29 29.08
N ARG A 122 0.56 12.18 29.18
CA ARG A 122 -0.26 11.77 30.33
C ARG A 122 -1.22 12.86 30.82
N ARG A 123 -1.67 13.74 29.91
CA ARG A 123 -2.62 14.82 30.22
C ARG A 123 -3.90 14.61 29.43
N TYR A 124 -5.00 14.53 30.16
CA TYR A 124 -6.36 14.54 29.62
C TYR A 124 -7.00 15.89 29.97
N THR A 125 -7.56 16.58 28.98
CA THR A 125 -8.17 17.92 29.13
C THR A 125 -9.69 17.89 29.16
N GLY A 126 -10.29 16.75 29.50
CA GLY A 126 -11.74 16.60 29.68
C GLY A 126 -12.15 16.52 31.14
#